data_AF-A0A9D3AG67-F1
#
_entry.id   AF-A0A9D3AG67-F1
#
_cell.length_a   1.000
_cell.length_b   1.000
_cell.length_c   1.000
_cell.angle_alpha   90.00
_cell.angle_beta   90.00
_cell.angle_gamma   90.00
#
_symmetry.space_group_name_H-M   'P 1'
#
loop_
_entity.id
_entity.type
_entity.pdbx_description
1 polymer ?
#
loop_
_entity_poly.entity_id
_entity_poly.type
_entity_poly.pdbx_seq_one_letter_code
_entity_poly.pdbx_strand_id
1 'polypeptide(L)'
;MLILRDNTKYSSTSDNLEKYLSLQNIANRNVSELLDDKDNDLLIYPHSFYQCEDETGKQPLLLLQTHWKEKKCTKVMLETGNMAGFIGFNGLSLSIHSRFSQDSKEDFFLHYMLSKVFCINVLNLSHGTSDEQLFNFLLYMFPKFLNEALSQGLYKEYKRNEYNDANVRGTIDINRHLRSNMPFNGRVAYRTREFSHDNHVTELIRHTIDYISKSRFGRTLLENDSETRTSVTQIISATPNYCRQERESIVKSNLKVINHPYYSRYTPLQKLCLRILRHEKIKYGEMKNKIHGILFDVSYLWEEYLATILTKQGFQHPNNRKGLGCIYLAEYNRLPRYPDYYREYDRLIVDAKYKKDTNRDDIHQMITYMYQMKGKRGIFIQPGDKEYQKETFHLLGYGYDESAELQSYIYPISRITDNYKSFVSEMLKSEESLKTRFKQNLESYE
;
A
#
# COMPACT_ATOMS: atom_id res chain seq x y z
N MET A 1 9.90 -20.57 10.34
CA MET A 1 8.86 -19.56 10.09
C MET A 1 7.98 -19.46 11.31
N LEU A 2 7.85 -18.26 11.88
CA LEU A 2 6.92 -17.93 12.96
C LEU A 2 5.68 -17.26 12.35
N ILE A 3 4.49 -17.70 12.73
CA ILE A 3 3.22 -17.08 12.30
C ILE A 3 2.58 -16.45 13.52
N LEU A 4 2.35 -15.14 13.46
CA LEU A 4 1.60 -14.37 14.44
C LEU A 4 0.36 -13.77 13.78
N ARG A 5 -0.52 -13.16 14.57
CA ARG A 5 -1.69 -12.41 14.12
C ARG A 5 -1.55 -10.97 14.56
N ASP A 6 -2.04 -10.03 13.76
CA ASP A 6 -2.08 -8.61 14.11
C ASP A 6 -2.89 -8.37 15.40
N ASN A 7 -2.62 -7.28 16.12
CA ASN A 7 -3.36 -6.84 17.30
C ASN A 7 -3.66 -7.97 18.32
N THR A 8 -2.69 -8.85 18.57
CA THR A 8 -2.85 -10.07 19.38
C THR A 8 -1.76 -10.20 20.43
N LYS A 9 -2.13 -10.63 21.63
CA LYS A 9 -1.23 -10.89 22.75
C LYS A 9 -0.88 -12.37 22.84
N TYR A 10 0.39 -12.65 23.03
CA TYR A 10 0.98 -13.99 23.16
C TYR A 10 1.78 -14.08 24.45
N SER A 11 1.63 -15.20 25.15
CA SER A 11 2.51 -15.58 26.26
C SER A 11 3.42 -16.72 25.83
N SER A 12 4.71 -16.61 26.12
CA SER A 12 5.67 -17.68 25.84
C SER A 12 5.34 -18.95 26.63
N THR A 13 5.43 -20.10 25.97
CA THR A 13 5.59 -21.42 26.60
C THR A 13 7.08 -21.78 26.65
N SER A 14 7.45 -22.85 27.37
CA SER A 14 8.84 -23.37 27.42
C SER A 14 9.44 -23.55 26.03
N ASP A 15 8.63 -23.97 25.07
CA ASP A 15 9.07 -24.42 23.74
C ASP A 15 9.21 -23.27 22.73
N ASN A 16 8.65 -22.10 23.04
CA ASN A 16 8.65 -20.93 22.15
C ASN A 16 9.38 -19.72 22.74
N LEU A 17 9.95 -19.85 23.94
CA LEU A 17 10.63 -18.77 24.64
C LEU A 17 11.84 -18.25 23.85
N GLU A 18 12.71 -19.14 23.34
CA GLU A 18 13.85 -18.75 22.52
C GLU A 18 13.44 -18.08 21.20
N LYS A 19 12.36 -18.57 20.57
CA LYS A 19 11.82 -17.98 19.34
C LYS A 19 11.34 -16.55 19.58
N TYR A 20 10.65 -16.28 20.68
CA TYR A 20 10.21 -14.91 20.98
C TYR A 20 11.37 -14.01 21.37
N LEU A 21 12.36 -14.50 22.13
CA LEU A 21 13.57 -13.73 22.44
C LEU A 21 14.35 -13.32 21.17
N SER A 22 14.35 -14.15 20.12
CA SER A 22 14.98 -13.80 18.85
C SER A 22 14.37 -12.56 18.16
N LEU A 23 13.12 -12.19 18.50
CA LEU A 23 12.44 -11.00 17.98
C LEU A 23 12.88 -9.69 18.67
N GLN A 24 13.73 -9.75 19.69
CA GLN A 24 14.14 -8.57 20.47
C GLN A 24 14.78 -7.47 19.61
N ASN A 25 15.42 -7.81 18.50
CA ASN A 25 16.06 -6.84 17.59
C ASN A 25 15.05 -5.99 16.79
N ILE A 26 13.83 -6.50 16.61
CA ILE A 26 12.76 -5.82 15.87
C ILE A 26 11.63 -5.32 16.79
N ALA A 27 11.55 -5.86 18.01
CA ALA A 27 10.55 -5.46 19.00
C ALA A 27 10.91 -4.14 19.69
N ASN A 28 9.88 -3.48 20.21
CA ASN A 28 9.93 -2.20 20.92
C ASN A 28 10.53 -1.04 20.10
N ARG A 29 10.69 -1.22 18.78
CA ARG A 29 11.08 -0.16 17.83
C ARG A 29 9.84 0.35 17.11
N ASN A 30 9.80 1.66 16.91
CA ASN A 30 8.72 2.30 16.16
C ASN A 30 8.87 2.02 14.66
N VAL A 31 7.75 2.07 13.94
CA VAL A 31 7.73 1.91 12.47
C VAL A 31 8.69 2.91 11.81
N SER A 32 8.69 4.17 12.23
CA SER A 32 9.61 5.20 11.71
C SER A 32 11.08 4.83 11.90
N GLU A 33 11.46 4.32 13.08
CA GLU A 33 12.84 3.93 13.39
C GLU A 33 13.31 2.72 12.58
N LEU A 34 12.40 1.84 12.19
CA LEU A 34 12.71 0.70 11.32
C LEU A 34 12.88 1.13 9.86
N LEU A 35 12.16 2.18 9.43
CA LEU A 35 12.21 2.74 8.08
C LEU A 35 13.42 3.67 7.84
N ASP A 36 13.84 4.42 8.86
CA ASP A 36 14.97 5.37 8.76
C ASP A 36 16.35 4.68 8.74
N ASP A 37 16.38 3.42 9.17
CA ASP A 37 17.56 2.58 9.20
C ASP A 37 17.95 2.16 7.78
N LYS A 38 18.96 2.85 7.22
CA LYS A 38 19.36 2.77 5.81
C LYS A 38 19.78 1.37 5.33
N ASP A 39 20.08 0.48 6.26
CA ASP A 39 20.46 -0.90 5.97
C ASP A 39 19.27 -1.88 5.91
N ASN A 40 18.07 -1.42 6.27
CA ASN A 40 16.85 -2.23 6.24
C ASN A 40 16.17 -2.19 4.87
N ASP A 41 15.83 -3.38 4.39
CA ASP A 41 15.08 -3.63 3.17
C ASP A 41 13.59 -3.84 3.45
N LEU A 42 13.04 -3.10 4.42
CA LEU A 42 11.64 -3.17 4.84
C LEU A 42 10.79 -2.15 4.08
N LEU A 43 9.63 -2.59 3.60
CA LEU A 43 8.58 -1.71 3.09
C LEU A 43 7.36 -1.80 4.01
N ILE A 44 6.78 -0.66 4.34
CA ILE A 44 5.55 -0.56 5.13
C ILE A 44 4.56 0.28 4.34
N TYR A 45 3.52 -0.32 3.81
CA TYR A 45 2.47 0.40 3.12
C TYR A 45 1.45 0.94 4.15
N PRO A 46 1.06 2.23 4.07
CA PRO A 46 1.41 3.24 3.04
C PRO A 46 2.69 4.06 3.33
N HIS A 47 3.24 4.01 4.56
CA HIS A 47 4.29 4.90 5.06
C HIS A 47 5.59 4.98 4.24
N SER A 48 6.01 3.89 3.59
CA SER A 48 7.23 3.88 2.74
C SER A 48 7.05 4.64 1.43
N PHE A 49 5.79 4.86 1.02
CA PHE A 49 5.41 5.40 -0.27
C PHE A 49 4.85 6.82 -0.17
N TYR A 50 4.19 7.16 0.93
CA TYR A 50 3.56 8.47 1.11
C TYR A 50 4.04 9.15 2.39
N GLN A 51 4.12 10.48 2.37
CA GLN A 51 4.20 11.26 3.61
C GLN A 51 2.87 11.11 4.34
N CYS A 52 2.91 10.49 5.51
CA CYS A 52 1.73 10.26 6.34
C CYS A 52 1.95 11.01 7.66
N GLU A 53 1.02 11.90 8.02
CA GLU A 53 1.05 12.65 9.28
C GLU A 53 0.26 11.94 10.40
N ASP A 54 -0.03 10.65 10.23
CA ASP A 54 -0.80 9.82 11.15
C ASP A 54 0.05 9.24 12.30
N GLU A 55 -0.63 8.76 13.35
CA GLU A 55 0.03 8.21 14.53
C GLU A 55 0.59 6.79 14.32
N THR A 56 0.20 6.09 13.25
CA THR A 56 0.65 4.73 12.96
C THR A 56 2.17 4.62 12.87
N GLY A 57 2.86 5.66 12.38
CA GLY A 57 4.33 5.69 12.33
C GLY A 57 5.02 5.65 13.71
N LYS A 58 4.31 6.07 14.76
CA LYS A 58 4.78 6.10 16.16
C LYS A 58 4.45 4.82 16.93
N GLN A 59 3.71 3.89 16.34
CA GLN A 59 3.36 2.65 17.00
C GLN A 59 4.50 1.63 16.86
N PRO A 60 4.78 0.84 17.91
CA PRO A 60 5.74 -0.24 17.84
C PRO A 60 5.20 -1.37 16.95
N LEU A 61 6.07 -1.96 16.15
CA LEU A 61 5.73 -3.12 15.31
C LEU A 61 5.32 -4.32 16.18
N LEU A 62 6.15 -4.61 17.19
CA LEU A 62 5.96 -5.65 18.19
C LEU A 62 6.31 -5.04 19.55
N LEU A 63 5.54 -5.35 20.57
CA LEU A 63 5.86 -5.08 21.97
C LEU A 63 6.33 -6.37 22.62
N LEU A 64 7.52 -6.36 23.19
CA LEU A 64 8.12 -7.52 23.83
C LEU A 64 8.51 -7.18 25.27
N GLN A 65 7.88 -7.87 26.21
CA GLN A 65 8.14 -7.76 27.64
C GLN A 65 8.74 -9.05 28.16
N THR A 66 9.95 -8.99 28.71
CA THR A 66 10.65 -10.15 29.28
C THR A 66 10.61 -10.13 30.79
N HIS A 67 10.26 -11.24 31.41
CA HIS A 67 10.39 -11.48 32.84
C HIS A 67 11.60 -12.38 33.10
N TRP A 68 12.46 -11.93 34.01
CA TRP A 68 13.70 -12.60 34.39
C TRP A 68 13.63 -13.02 35.85
N LYS A 69 14.05 -14.25 36.13
CA LYS A 69 14.36 -14.72 37.48
C LYS A 69 15.84 -15.07 37.50
N GLU A 70 16.62 -14.30 38.25
CA GLU A 70 18.09 -14.35 38.24
C GLU A 70 18.66 -14.16 36.83
N LYS A 71 19.39 -15.16 36.30
CA LYS A 71 20.00 -15.16 34.95
C LYS A 71 19.16 -15.88 33.89
N LYS A 72 17.96 -16.37 34.22
CA LYS A 72 17.10 -17.09 33.27
C LYS A 72 15.84 -16.28 32.97
N CYS A 73 15.55 -16.10 31.68
CA CYS A 73 14.27 -15.58 31.25
C CYS A 73 13.20 -16.66 31.48
N THR A 74 12.18 -16.33 32.28
CA THR A 74 11.12 -17.28 32.67
C THR A 74 9.87 -17.12 31.84
N LYS A 75 9.61 -15.91 31.34
CA LYS A 75 8.41 -15.60 30.55
C LYS A 75 8.66 -14.43 29.61
N VAL A 76 8.17 -14.53 28.39
CA VAL A 76 8.13 -13.45 27.40
C VAL A 76 6.68 -13.22 27.01
N MET A 77 6.22 -11.98 27.14
CA MET A 77 4.94 -11.53 26.60
C MET A 77 5.21 -10.77 25.31
N LEU A 78 4.55 -11.18 24.24
CA LEU A 78 4.66 -10.58 22.92
C LEU A 78 3.29 -10.03 22.51
N GLU A 79 3.24 -8.79 22.06
CA GLU A 79 2.04 -8.16 21.54
C GLU A 79 2.33 -7.60 20.15
N THR A 80 1.52 -7.97 19.17
CA THR A 80 1.62 -7.47 17.80
C THR A 80 0.78 -6.21 17.63
N GLY A 81 1.29 -5.26 16.86
CA GLY A 81 0.55 -4.04 16.52
C GLY A 81 -0.41 -4.21 15.34
N ASN A 82 -0.80 -3.09 14.76
CA ASN A 82 -1.72 -2.96 13.63
C ASN A 82 -1.07 -3.24 12.25
N MET A 83 0.00 -4.03 12.22
CA MET A 83 0.75 -4.35 11.00
C MET A 83 0.61 -5.83 10.66
N ALA A 84 0.38 -6.14 9.40
CA ALA A 84 0.39 -7.51 8.86
C ALA A 84 1.30 -7.62 7.63
N GLY A 85 1.83 -8.80 7.36
CA GLY A 85 2.73 -9.06 6.25
C GLY A 85 3.91 -9.95 6.63
N PHE A 86 5.02 -9.81 5.91
CA PHE A 86 6.18 -10.69 6.06
C PHE A 86 7.44 -9.90 6.42
N ILE A 87 8.23 -10.45 7.34
CA ILE A 87 9.54 -9.94 7.75
C ILE A 87 10.52 -11.10 7.83
N GLY A 88 11.64 -10.99 7.11
CA GLY A 88 12.80 -11.84 7.26
C GLY A 88 13.95 -11.08 7.94
N PHE A 89 14.60 -11.72 8.90
CA PHE A 89 15.83 -11.21 9.53
C PHE A 89 16.66 -12.38 10.07
N ASN A 90 17.98 -12.38 9.89
CA ASN A 90 18.90 -13.38 10.47
C ASN A 90 18.49 -14.86 10.27
N GLY A 91 17.94 -15.21 9.11
CA GLY A 91 17.43 -16.56 8.81
C GLY A 91 16.10 -16.93 9.48
N LEU A 92 15.53 -16.03 10.28
CA LEU A 92 14.18 -16.12 10.82
C LEU A 92 13.20 -15.44 9.86
N SER A 93 12.12 -16.15 9.55
CA SER A 93 10.97 -15.64 8.82
C SER A 93 9.79 -15.48 9.76
N LEU A 94 9.24 -14.28 9.83
CA LEU A 94 8.04 -13.91 10.58
C LEU A 94 6.95 -13.51 9.60
N SER A 95 5.79 -14.17 9.69
CA SER A 95 4.56 -13.76 9.01
C SER A 95 3.56 -13.28 10.05
N ILE A 96 3.01 -12.09 9.88
CA ILE A 96 1.93 -11.55 10.71
C ILE A 96 0.67 -11.57 9.86
N HIS A 97 -0.28 -12.43 10.22
CA HIS A 97 -1.55 -12.59 9.51
C HIS A 97 -2.62 -11.67 10.11
N SER A 98 -3.67 -11.43 9.35
CA SER A 98 -4.92 -10.91 9.84
C SER A 98 -5.48 -11.83 10.93
N ARG A 99 -5.84 -11.25 12.07
CA ARG A 99 -6.57 -11.95 13.13
C ARG A 99 -7.96 -12.41 12.71
N PHE A 100 -8.48 -11.90 11.59
CA PHE A 100 -9.76 -12.30 11.03
C PHE A 100 -9.64 -13.45 10.02
N SER A 101 -8.43 -13.80 9.61
CA SER A 101 -8.14 -14.95 8.77
C SER A 101 -8.36 -16.28 9.49
N GLN A 102 -8.49 -17.36 8.72
CA GLN A 102 -8.51 -18.72 9.26
C GLN A 102 -7.15 -19.09 9.86
N ASP A 103 -7.12 -20.03 10.81
CA ASP A 103 -5.90 -20.69 11.28
C ASP A 103 -5.33 -21.59 10.18
N SER A 104 -4.71 -20.96 9.19
CA SER A 104 -4.15 -21.58 8.00
C SER A 104 -2.70 -21.12 7.81
N LYS A 105 -1.95 -21.86 6.98
CA LYS A 105 -0.59 -21.44 6.59
C LYS A 105 -0.58 -20.13 5.81
N GLU A 106 -1.69 -19.78 5.15
CA GLU A 106 -1.81 -18.61 4.32
C GLU A 106 -2.89 -17.67 4.85
N ASP A 107 -2.68 -16.38 4.65
CA ASP A 107 -3.66 -15.36 5.01
C ASP A 107 -4.53 -14.96 3.82
N PHE A 108 -5.56 -15.75 3.55
CA PHE A 108 -6.46 -15.50 2.43
C PHE A 108 -7.11 -14.12 2.49
N PHE A 109 -7.44 -13.64 3.69
CA PHE A 109 -8.11 -12.36 3.84
C PHE A 109 -7.18 -11.18 3.51
N LEU A 110 -5.94 -11.17 4.01
CA LEU A 110 -4.96 -10.16 3.62
C LEU A 110 -4.69 -10.19 2.11
N HIS A 111 -4.49 -11.39 1.54
CA HIS A 111 -4.31 -11.54 0.09
C HIS A 111 -5.49 -10.98 -0.72
N TYR A 112 -6.72 -11.19 -0.25
CA TYR A 112 -7.93 -10.69 -0.87
C TYR A 112 -8.10 -9.18 -0.76
N MET A 113 -7.86 -8.60 0.41
CA MET A 113 -7.90 -7.13 0.57
C MET A 113 -6.87 -6.46 -0.33
N LEU A 114 -5.63 -6.98 -0.37
CA LEU A 114 -4.57 -6.44 -1.22
C LEU A 114 -4.92 -6.54 -2.70
N SER A 115 -5.44 -7.68 -3.17
CA SER A 115 -5.82 -7.82 -4.58
C SER A 115 -6.92 -6.83 -4.98
N LYS A 116 -7.86 -6.54 -4.09
CA LYS A 116 -8.95 -5.59 -4.33
C LYS A 116 -8.46 -4.13 -4.29
N VAL A 117 -7.68 -3.75 -3.28
CA VAL A 117 -7.15 -2.39 -3.10
C VAL A 117 -6.17 -1.99 -4.20
N PHE A 118 -5.38 -2.93 -4.71
CA PHE A 118 -4.45 -2.69 -5.80
C PHE A 118 -5.02 -3.07 -7.19
N CYS A 119 -6.35 -3.25 -7.29
CA CYS A 119 -7.11 -3.40 -8.54
C CYS A 119 -6.70 -4.59 -9.42
N ILE A 120 -6.66 -5.78 -8.85
CA ILE A 120 -6.20 -6.99 -9.53
C ILE A 120 -7.32 -8.03 -9.52
N ASN A 121 -7.78 -8.44 -10.71
CA ASN A 121 -8.69 -9.57 -10.87
C ASN A 121 -7.93 -10.89 -10.68
N VAL A 122 -7.43 -11.16 -9.47
CA VAL A 122 -6.65 -12.38 -9.19
C VAL A 122 -7.57 -13.52 -8.84
N LEU A 123 -8.22 -14.10 -9.85
CA LEU A 123 -8.87 -15.40 -9.69
C LEU A 123 -7.86 -16.57 -9.67
N ASN A 124 -6.56 -16.32 -9.92
CA ASN A 124 -5.53 -17.35 -9.99
C ASN A 124 -4.25 -16.90 -9.27
N LEU A 125 -4.18 -17.15 -7.96
CA LEU A 125 -2.93 -17.17 -7.22
C LEU A 125 -2.32 -18.56 -7.30
N SER A 126 -1.09 -18.67 -7.81
CA SER A 126 -0.28 -19.88 -7.61
C SER A 126 0.37 -19.81 -6.24
N HIS A 127 0.03 -20.78 -5.40
CA HIS A 127 0.47 -20.89 -4.00
C HIS A 127 1.91 -21.38 -3.90
N GLY A 128 2.70 -20.76 -3.03
CA GLY A 128 4.10 -21.12 -2.83
C GLY A 128 4.64 -20.67 -1.48
N THR A 129 5.97 -20.76 -1.31
CA THR A 129 6.65 -20.50 -0.03
C THR A 129 6.52 -19.04 0.44
N SER A 130 6.93 -18.75 1.68
CA SER A 130 6.87 -17.40 2.26
C SER A 130 7.52 -16.31 1.38
N ASP A 131 8.58 -16.67 0.66
CA ASP A 131 9.28 -15.76 -0.25
C ASP A 131 8.50 -15.51 -1.54
N GLU A 132 7.63 -16.44 -1.94
CA GLU A 132 6.71 -16.24 -3.06
C GLU A 132 5.52 -15.36 -2.66
N GLN A 133 5.05 -15.45 -1.41
CA GLN A 133 4.01 -14.56 -0.88
C GLN A 133 4.47 -13.10 -0.81
N LEU A 134 5.67 -12.84 -0.25
CA LEU A 134 6.27 -11.49 -0.25
C LEU A 134 6.40 -10.94 -1.67
N PHE A 135 6.85 -11.78 -2.60
CA PHE A 135 6.99 -11.39 -3.99
C PHE A 135 5.65 -11.01 -4.61
N ASN A 136 4.62 -11.83 -4.40
CA ASN A 136 3.27 -11.56 -4.90
C ASN A 136 2.74 -10.22 -4.38
N PHE A 137 2.97 -9.88 -3.10
CA PHE A 137 2.58 -8.58 -2.54
C PHE A 137 3.26 -7.38 -3.21
N LEU A 138 4.56 -7.48 -3.52
CA LEU A 138 5.26 -6.42 -4.26
C LEU A 138 4.70 -6.25 -5.67
N LEU A 139 4.42 -7.36 -6.34
CA LEU A 139 3.85 -7.32 -7.69
C LEU A 139 2.46 -6.67 -7.69
N TYR A 140 1.64 -6.92 -6.68
CA TYR A 140 0.30 -6.35 -6.59
C TYR A 140 0.28 -4.83 -6.67
N MET A 141 1.24 -4.19 -6.01
CA MET A 141 1.29 -2.73 -5.95
C MET A 141 1.70 -2.09 -7.29
N PHE A 142 2.38 -2.83 -8.17
CA PHE A 142 3.04 -2.27 -9.36
C PHE A 142 2.09 -1.52 -10.33
N PRO A 143 0.92 -2.07 -10.73
CA PRO A 143 0.02 -1.40 -11.67
C PRO A 143 -0.49 -0.06 -11.13
N LYS A 144 -0.92 -0.04 -9.85
CA LYS A 144 -1.39 1.18 -9.19
C LYS A 144 -0.33 2.27 -9.21
N PHE A 145 0.90 1.96 -8.78
CA PHE A 145 1.99 2.94 -8.77
C PHE A 145 2.43 3.37 -10.18
N LEU A 146 2.34 2.47 -11.17
CA LEU A 146 2.64 2.79 -12.56
C LEU A 146 1.63 3.81 -13.13
N ASN A 147 0.33 3.56 -12.94
CA ASN A 147 -0.73 4.45 -13.41
C ASN A 147 -0.69 5.80 -12.68
N GLU A 148 -0.50 5.78 -11.35
CA GLU A 148 -0.33 7.00 -10.57
C GLU A 148 0.86 7.83 -11.05
N ALA A 149 2.01 7.21 -11.36
CA ALA A 149 3.16 7.93 -11.90
C ALA A 149 2.88 8.53 -13.28
N LEU A 150 2.30 7.76 -14.20
CA LEU A 150 2.03 8.20 -15.57
C LEU A 150 0.89 9.20 -15.69
N SER A 151 0.01 9.28 -14.69
CA SER A 151 -0.98 10.37 -14.59
C SER A 151 -0.32 11.76 -14.44
N GLN A 152 0.95 11.84 -14.02
CA GLN A 152 1.76 13.08 -14.05
C GLN A 152 2.45 13.31 -15.40
N GLY A 153 2.22 12.45 -16.38
CA GLY A 153 2.90 12.39 -17.67
C GLY A 153 4.18 11.55 -17.63
N LEU A 154 4.70 11.22 -18.82
CA LEU A 154 5.96 10.47 -18.95
C LEU A 154 7.12 11.26 -18.35
N TYR A 155 7.85 10.61 -17.43
CA TYR A 155 9.06 11.16 -16.83
C TYR A 155 10.07 11.55 -17.91
N LYS A 156 10.68 12.73 -17.73
CA LYS A 156 11.68 13.27 -18.64
C LYS A 156 12.75 14.01 -17.86
N GLU A 157 13.98 13.89 -18.33
CA GLU A 157 15.13 14.59 -17.77
C GLU A 157 15.88 15.32 -18.89
N TYR A 158 16.59 16.37 -18.50
CA TYR A 158 17.51 17.05 -19.40
C TYR A 158 18.75 16.19 -19.63
N LYS A 159 18.93 15.71 -20.85
CA LYS A 159 20.17 15.08 -21.29
C LYS A 159 20.99 16.10 -22.08
N ARG A 160 22.29 16.15 -21.80
CA ARG A 160 23.22 16.98 -22.57
C ARG A 160 23.67 16.17 -23.77
N ASN A 161 23.24 16.61 -24.95
CA ASN A 161 23.62 16.00 -26.22
C ASN A 161 24.62 16.91 -26.92
N GLU A 162 25.53 16.31 -27.68
CA GLU A 162 26.53 17.04 -28.44
C GLU A 162 26.37 16.72 -29.94
N TYR A 163 26.26 17.75 -30.77
CA TYR A 163 25.99 17.63 -32.21
C TYR A 163 27.06 18.33 -33.04
N ASN A 164 27.28 17.85 -34.28
CA ASN A 164 28.20 18.48 -35.23
C ASN A 164 27.54 18.52 -36.61
N ASP A 165 26.66 19.50 -36.79
CA ASP A 165 25.87 19.68 -38.00
C ASP A 165 25.67 21.18 -38.29
N ALA A 166 24.92 21.50 -39.35
CA ALA A 166 24.65 22.88 -39.75
C ALA A 166 23.52 23.56 -38.94
N ASN A 167 22.75 22.80 -38.16
CA ASN A 167 21.54 23.26 -37.49
C ASN A 167 21.84 23.63 -36.03
N VAL A 168 22.66 24.66 -35.82
CA VAL A 168 23.15 25.03 -34.48
C VAL A 168 22.01 25.32 -33.51
N ARG A 169 22.00 24.58 -32.39
CA ARG A 169 21.05 24.75 -31.29
C ARG A 169 21.80 24.76 -29.96
N GLY A 170 21.70 25.83 -29.19
CA GLY A 170 22.37 25.92 -27.88
C GLY A 170 23.83 26.40 -27.95
N THR A 171 24.68 25.88 -27.06
CA THR A 171 26.03 26.44 -26.82
C THR A 171 27.07 25.79 -27.72
N ILE A 172 27.81 26.59 -28.50
CA ILE A 172 28.90 26.11 -29.37
C ILE A 172 30.06 25.59 -28.51
N ASP A 173 30.58 24.41 -28.84
CA ASP A 173 31.80 23.86 -28.25
C ASP A 173 32.99 24.23 -29.14
N ILE A 174 33.64 25.36 -28.80
CA ILE A 174 34.73 25.93 -29.59
C ILE A 174 35.89 24.93 -29.72
N ASN A 175 36.26 24.26 -28.64
CA ASN A 175 37.37 23.31 -28.63
C ASN A 175 37.09 22.12 -29.56
N ARG A 176 35.87 21.56 -29.50
CA ARG A 176 35.47 20.47 -30.38
C ARG A 176 35.34 20.92 -31.84
N HIS A 177 34.83 22.12 -32.05
CA HIS A 177 34.65 22.69 -33.39
C HIS A 177 35.99 22.89 -34.11
N LEU A 178 36.98 23.48 -33.44
CA LEU A 178 38.32 23.69 -34.00
C LEU A 178 39.03 22.37 -34.35
N ARG A 179 38.83 21.31 -33.56
CA ARG A 179 39.44 19.99 -33.82
C ARG A 179 38.79 19.25 -34.98
N SER A 180 37.47 19.34 -35.12
CA SER A 180 36.72 18.48 -36.04
C SER A 180 36.33 19.14 -37.35
N ASN A 181 36.34 20.48 -37.42
CA ASN A 181 35.83 21.22 -38.57
C ASN A 181 36.84 22.25 -39.08
N MET A 182 38.14 21.96 -39.00
CA MET A 182 39.20 22.78 -39.60
C MET A 182 39.91 22.01 -40.73
N PRO A 183 39.96 22.53 -41.97
CA PRO A 183 39.27 23.74 -42.46
C PRO A 183 37.73 23.58 -42.44
N PHE A 184 37.02 24.71 -42.40
CA PHE A 184 35.56 24.74 -42.21
C PHE A 184 34.81 23.96 -43.29
N ASN A 185 33.99 23.00 -42.85
CA ASN A 185 33.27 22.04 -43.70
C ASN A 185 31.74 22.26 -43.68
N GLY A 186 31.27 23.42 -43.18
CA GLY A 186 29.83 23.72 -43.09
C GLY A 186 29.12 23.18 -41.84
N ARG A 187 29.83 22.51 -40.92
CA ARG A 187 29.27 21.96 -39.67
C ARG A 187 29.80 22.71 -38.46
N VAL A 188 28.99 22.84 -37.43
CA VAL A 188 29.36 23.48 -36.17
C VAL A 188 29.19 22.49 -35.03
N ALA A 189 30.21 22.37 -34.18
CA ALA A 189 30.13 21.49 -33.04
C ALA A 189 29.51 22.26 -31.87
N TYR A 190 28.36 21.81 -31.37
CA TYR A 190 27.63 22.46 -30.29
C TYR A 190 27.06 21.44 -29.31
N ARG A 191 26.59 21.95 -28.17
CA ARG A 191 25.96 21.20 -27.09
C ARG A 191 24.61 21.80 -26.77
N THR A 192 23.61 20.94 -26.66
CA THR A 192 22.25 21.33 -26.31
C THR A 192 21.75 20.49 -25.15
N ARG A 193 20.76 21.02 -24.43
CA ARG A 193 20.03 20.28 -23.39
C ARG A 193 18.66 19.96 -23.96
N GLU A 194 18.39 18.68 -24.12
CA GLU A 194 17.13 18.19 -24.68
C GLU A 194 16.44 17.28 -23.67
N PHE A 195 15.12 17.29 -23.70
CA PHE A 195 14.34 16.36 -22.90
C PHE A 195 14.48 14.95 -23.46
N SER A 196 14.87 14.01 -22.60
CA SER A 196 14.88 12.59 -22.92
C SER A 196 13.88 11.85 -22.05
N HIS A 197 12.97 11.12 -22.70
CA HIS A 197 12.09 10.17 -22.05
C HIS A 197 12.77 8.82 -21.82
N ASP A 198 13.77 8.48 -22.63
CA ASP A 198 14.66 7.35 -22.41
C ASP A 198 15.75 7.78 -21.42
N ASN A 199 15.57 7.42 -20.15
CA ASN A 199 16.43 7.79 -19.03
C ASN A 199 16.47 6.65 -18.00
N HIS A 200 17.30 6.79 -16.97
CA HIS A 200 17.52 5.71 -16.02
C HIS A 200 16.25 5.26 -15.30
N VAL A 201 15.27 6.14 -15.10
CA VAL A 201 14.03 5.86 -14.36
C VAL A 201 13.05 5.09 -15.23
N THR A 202 12.83 5.54 -16.47
CA THR A 202 11.95 4.86 -17.43
C THR A 202 12.53 3.52 -17.83
N GLU A 203 13.85 3.41 -17.98
CA GLU A 203 14.57 2.14 -18.17
C GLU A 203 14.40 1.20 -16.96
N LEU A 204 14.47 1.71 -15.73
CA LEU A 204 14.21 0.89 -14.54
C LEU A 204 12.79 0.30 -14.57
N ILE A 205 11.79 1.13 -14.87
CA ILE A 205 10.39 0.69 -14.99
C ILE A 205 10.26 -0.33 -16.13
N ARG A 206 10.91 -0.10 -17.28
CA ARG A 206 10.93 -1.03 -18.41
C ARG A 206 11.53 -2.39 -18.03
N HIS A 207 12.65 -2.40 -17.30
CA HIS A 207 13.24 -3.63 -16.76
C HIS A 207 12.31 -4.36 -15.79
N THR A 208 11.58 -3.61 -14.94
CA THR A 208 10.57 -4.19 -14.05
C THR A 208 9.41 -4.79 -14.83
N ILE A 209 8.90 -4.12 -15.86
CA ILE A 209 7.85 -4.65 -16.75
C ILE A 209 8.31 -5.94 -17.42
N ASP A 210 9.50 -5.96 -18.03
CA ASP A 210 10.07 -7.16 -18.66
C ASP A 210 10.17 -8.31 -17.64
N TYR A 211 10.63 -8.01 -16.43
CA TYR A 211 10.75 -8.99 -15.36
C TYR A 211 9.38 -9.58 -14.95
N ILE A 212 8.38 -8.74 -14.70
CA ILE A 212 7.02 -9.16 -14.30
C ILE A 212 6.39 -10.01 -15.42
N SER A 213 6.55 -9.59 -16.67
CA SER A 213 5.98 -10.25 -17.85
C SER A 213 6.48 -11.68 -18.12
N LYS A 214 7.58 -12.12 -17.48
CA LYS A 214 8.07 -13.50 -17.61
C LYS A 214 7.15 -14.52 -16.95
N SER A 215 6.46 -14.12 -15.89
CA SER A 215 5.52 -14.97 -15.18
C SER A 215 4.12 -14.90 -15.82
N ARG A 216 3.36 -16.00 -15.79
CA ARG A 216 1.96 -16.01 -16.26
C ARG A 216 1.12 -15.05 -15.43
N PHE A 217 1.29 -15.10 -14.11
CA PHE A 217 0.63 -14.21 -13.16
C PHE A 217 0.93 -12.72 -13.45
N GLY A 218 2.20 -12.39 -13.67
CA GLY A 218 2.62 -11.02 -13.97
C GLY A 218 2.09 -10.50 -15.31
N ARG A 219 1.91 -11.35 -16.32
CA ARG A 219 1.24 -10.95 -17.57
C ARG A 219 -0.22 -10.58 -17.35
N THR A 220 -0.97 -11.44 -16.64
CA THR A 220 -2.35 -11.12 -16.25
C THR A 220 -2.38 -9.80 -15.49
N LEU A 221 -1.45 -9.58 -14.57
CA LEU A 221 -1.36 -8.36 -13.78
C LEU A 221 -1.16 -7.09 -14.62
N LEU A 222 -0.31 -7.13 -15.65
CA LEU A 222 -0.07 -6.00 -16.55
C LEU A 222 -1.18 -5.79 -17.60
N GLU A 223 -2.05 -6.78 -17.79
CA GLU A 223 -3.16 -6.78 -18.76
C GLU A 223 -4.54 -6.61 -18.09
N ASN A 224 -4.59 -6.48 -16.76
CA ASN A 224 -5.82 -6.49 -15.98
C ASN A 224 -6.81 -5.39 -16.36
N ASP A 225 -6.30 -4.19 -16.65
CA ASP A 225 -7.11 -3.02 -16.94
C ASP A 225 -6.51 -2.23 -18.13
N SER A 226 -7.38 -1.49 -18.81
CA SER A 226 -7.00 -0.77 -20.03
C SER A 226 -6.03 0.39 -19.75
N GLU A 227 -6.07 0.97 -18.55
CA GLU A 227 -5.17 2.04 -18.14
C GLU A 227 -3.75 1.49 -17.98
N THR A 228 -3.56 0.43 -17.20
CA THR A 228 -2.27 -0.26 -17.01
C THR A 228 -1.68 -0.72 -18.34
N ARG A 229 -2.49 -1.29 -19.24
CA ARG A 229 -2.01 -1.69 -20.56
C ARG A 229 -1.47 -0.50 -21.36
N THR A 230 -2.18 0.62 -21.34
CA THR A 230 -1.76 1.86 -22.00
C THR A 230 -0.47 2.40 -21.38
N SER A 231 -0.41 2.42 -20.05
CA SER A 231 0.76 2.81 -19.27
C SER A 231 2.00 1.98 -19.62
N VAL A 232 1.85 0.66 -19.71
CA VAL A 232 2.91 -0.27 -20.12
C VAL A 232 3.38 0.05 -21.54
N THR A 233 2.46 0.20 -22.49
CA THR A 233 2.82 0.55 -23.88
C THR A 233 3.56 1.87 -23.98
N GLN A 234 3.14 2.88 -23.21
CA GLN A 234 3.81 4.18 -23.15
C GLN A 234 5.27 4.05 -22.70
N ILE A 235 5.54 3.31 -21.62
CA ILE A 235 6.92 3.07 -21.15
C ILE A 235 7.74 2.36 -22.22
N ILE A 236 7.19 1.29 -22.84
CA ILE A 236 7.90 0.54 -23.89
C ILE A 236 8.26 1.43 -25.07
N SER A 237 7.34 2.30 -25.50
CA SER A 237 7.59 3.24 -26.59
C SER A 237 8.61 4.32 -26.25
N ALA A 238 8.69 4.70 -24.96
CA ALA A 238 9.59 5.73 -24.46
C ALA A 238 11.04 5.24 -24.23
N THR A 239 11.26 3.92 -24.22
CA THR A 239 12.56 3.27 -23.97
C THR A 239 13.04 2.44 -25.17
N PRO A 240 13.34 3.07 -26.33
CA PRO A 240 13.78 2.34 -27.52
C PRO A 240 15.18 1.74 -27.37
N ASN A 241 16.05 2.26 -26.49
CA ASN A 241 17.41 1.74 -26.30
C ASN A 241 17.49 0.61 -25.26
N TYR A 242 16.35 0.10 -24.80
CA TYR A 242 16.28 -0.94 -23.78
C TYR A 242 17.18 -2.15 -24.09
N CYS A 243 18.04 -2.49 -23.12
CA CYS A 243 18.99 -3.59 -23.22
C CYS A 243 18.94 -4.46 -21.96
N ARG A 244 18.54 -5.73 -22.11
CA ARG A 244 18.35 -6.65 -20.97
C ARG A 244 19.61 -6.83 -20.12
N GLN A 245 20.79 -6.81 -20.73
CA GLN A 245 22.08 -6.98 -20.05
C GLN A 245 22.42 -5.80 -19.12
N GLU A 246 21.83 -4.62 -19.33
CA GLU A 246 22.15 -3.41 -18.57
C GLU A 246 21.42 -3.31 -17.22
N ARG A 247 20.59 -4.30 -16.88
CA ARG A 247 19.77 -4.31 -15.65
C ARG A 247 20.55 -3.91 -14.40
N GLU A 248 21.75 -4.46 -14.19
CA GLU A 248 22.54 -4.14 -13.00
C GLU A 248 23.03 -2.69 -12.98
N SER A 249 23.42 -2.15 -14.14
CA SER A 249 23.84 -0.76 -14.30
C SER A 249 22.66 0.17 -14.00
N ILE A 250 21.49 -0.12 -14.56
CA ILE A 250 20.26 0.64 -14.34
C ILE A 250 19.83 0.59 -12.86
N VAL A 251 19.86 -0.57 -12.21
CA VAL A 251 19.53 -0.69 -10.78
C VAL A 251 20.51 0.09 -9.90
N LYS A 252 21.80 0.15 -10.26
CA LYS A 252 22.79 0.95 -9.53
C LYS A 252 22.56 2.45 -9.72
N SER A 253 22.29 2.90 -10.95
CA SER A 253 22.01 4.32 -11.24
C SER A 253 20.76 4.84 -10.52
N ASN A 254 19.79 3.96 -10.23
CA ASN A 254 18.55 4.30 -9.53
C ASN A 254 18.61 4.16 -8.01
N LEU A 255 19.76 3.85 -7.41
CA LEU A 255 19.91 3.80 -5.95
C LEU A 255 19.53 5.12 -5.27
N LYS A 256 19.78 6.24 -5.96
CA LYS A 256 19.39 7.55 -5.49
C LYS A 256 17.94 7.81 -5.89
N VAL A 257 17.12 8.08 -4.88
CA VAL A 257 15.72 8.43 -5.06
C VAL A 257 15.60 9.74 -5.82
N ILE A 258 14.74 9.77 -6.83
CA ILE A 258 14.41 10.98 -7.58
C ILE A 258 13.68 11.95 -6.64
N ASN A 259 14.01 13.23 -6.72
CA ASN A 259 13.25 14.29 -6.10
C ASN A 259 12.90 15.33 -7.16
N HIS A 260 11.67 15.27 -7.67
CA HIS A 260 11.20 16.17 -8.72
C HIS A 260 9.82 16.73 -8.37
N PRO A 261 9.62 18.07 -8.38
CA PRO A 261 8.36 18.69 -7.96
C PRO A 261 7.14 18.20 -8.76
N TYR A 262 7.28 18.04 -10.08
CA TYR A 262 6.19 17.63 -10.97
C TYR A 262 6.01 16.11 -11.07
N TYR A 263 7.04 15.32 -10.75
CA TYR A 263 7.07 13.87 -10.94
C TYR A 263 7.19 13.14 -9.60
N SER A 264 6.53 13.67 -8.57
CA SER A 264 6.59 13.14 -7.21
C SER A 264 6.08 11.70 -7.08
N ARG A 265 5.17 11.26 -7.95
CA ARG A 265 4.61 9.90 -7.95
C ARG A 265 5.55 8.85 -8.57
N TYR A 266 6.61 9.27 -9.26
CA TYR A 266 7.64 8.35 -9.73
C TYR A 266 8.54 7.83 -8.60
N THR A 267 8.69 8.59 -7.51
CA THR A 267 9.52 8.17 -6.36
C THR A 267 9.01 6.88 -5.69
N PRO A 268 7.71 6.74 -5.34
CA PRO A 268 7.13 5.49 -4.88
C PRO A 268 7.35 4.31 -5.84
N LEU A 269 7.09 4.54 -7.14
CA LEU A 269 7.26 3.53 -8.18
C LEU A 269 8.72 3.09 -8.30
N GLN A 270 9.67 4.02 -8.28
CA GLN A 270 11.11 3.74 -8.32
C GLN A 270 11.54 2.83 -7.16
N LYS A 271 11.10 3.14 -5.93
CA LYS A 271 11.37 2.31 -4.74
C LYS A 271 10.82 0.89 -4.92
N LEU A 272 9.58 0.77 -5.42
CA LEU A 272 8.95 -0.52 -5.69
C LEU A 272 9.71 -1.32 -6.76
N CYS A 273 10.05 -0.69 -7.89
CA CYS A 273 10.81 -1.31 -8.97
C CYS A 273 12.16 -1.86 -8.50
N LEU A 274 12.90 -1.08 -7.69
CA LEU A 274 14.16 -1.52 -7.09
C LEU A 274 13.97 -2.75 -6.20
N ARG A 275 12.90 -2.79 -5.41
CA ARG A 275 12.59 -3.92 -4.52
C ARG A 275 12.25 -5.17 -5.32
N ILE A 276 11.39 -5.05 -6.32
CA ILE A 276 11.03 -6.16 -7.23
C ILE A 276 12.27 -6.71 -7.93
N LEU A 277 13.12 -5.84 -8.49
CA LEU A 277 14.32 -6.26 -9.22
C LEU A 277 15.45 -6.76 -8.32
N ARG A 278 15.48 -6.39 -7.03
CA ARG A 278 16.48 -6.89 -6.06
C ARG A 278 16.05 -8.13 -5.32
N HIS A 279 14.76 -8.45 -5.33
CA HIS A 279 14.21 -9.63 -4.67
C HIS A 279 14.93 -10.93 -5.09
N GLU A 280 15.36 -11.04 -6.35
CA GLU A 280 16.19 -12.18 -6.81
C GLU A 280 17.50 -12.31 -6.02
N LYS A 281 18.16 -11.21 -5.62
CA LYS A 281 19.43 -11.27 -4.88
C LYS A 281 19.25 -11.70 -3.43
N ILE A 282 18.10 -11.39 -2.81
CA ILE A 282 17.79 -11.77 -1.43
C ILE A 282 17.53 -13.29 -1.34
N LYS A 283 16.91 -13.90 -2.36
CA LYS A 283 16.72 -15.36 -2.44
C LYS A 283 18.02 -16.18 -2.52
N TYR A 284 19.12 -15.58 -3.01
CA TYR A 284 20.39 -16.30 -3.25
C TYR A 284 21.58 -15.76 -2.44
N GLY A 285 21.39 -14.78 -1.54
CA GLY A 285 22.47 -14.13 -0.80
C GLY A 285 22.29 -14.21 0.71
N GLU A 286 23.30 -14.71 1.43
CA GLU A 286 23.40 -14.59 2.89
C GLU A 286 23.71 -13.13 3.29
N MET A 287 22.70 -12.27 3.41
CA MET A 287 22.90 -10.99 4.09
C MET A 287 22.68 -11.17 5.59
N LYS A 288 23.78 -11.38 6.34
CA LYS A 288 23.77 -11.35 7.80
C LYS A 288 23.32 -9.94 8.28
N ASN A 289 22.41 -9.89 9.25
CA ASN A 289 21.95 -8.68 9.95
C ASN A 289 21.06 -7.68 9.19
N LYS A 290 20.41 -8.06 8.07
CA LYS A 290 19.45 -7.16 7.40
C LYS A 290 18.01 -7.61 7.56
N ILE A 291 17.16 -6.68 7.99
CA ILE A 291 15.71 -6.85 8.00
C ILE A 291 15.22 -6.61 6.57
N HIS A 292 14.47 -7.55 6.01
CA HIS A 292 13.81 -7.40 4.72
C HIS A 292 12.35 -7.80 4.86
N GLY A 293 11.44 -7.15 4.14
CA GLY A 293 10.04 -7.49 4.32
C GLY A 293 9.08 -6.52 3.67
N ILE A 294 7.81 -6.87 3.73
CA ILE A 294 6.71 -5.99 3.42
C ILE A 294 5.61 -6.12 4.47
N LEU A 295 5.17 -4.99 4.98
CA LEU A 295 4.09 -4.87 5.95
C LEU A 295 3.03 -3.90 5.46
N PHE A 296 1.83 -4.06 5.98
CA PHE A 296 0.65 -3.29 5.66
C PHE A 296 -0.03 -2.87 6.97
N ASP A 297 -0.38 -1.58 7.08
CA ASP A 297 -1.35 -1.13 8.07
C ASP A 297 -2.71 -1.78 7.72
N VAL A 298 -3.15 -2.72 8.55
CA VAL A 298 -4.38 -3.49 8.26
C VAL A 298 -5.66 -2.71 8.50
N SER A 299 -5.64 -1.73 9.41
CA SER A 299 -6.79 -0.85 9.62
C SER A 299 -7.00 0.06 8.42
N TYR A 300 -5.92 0.66 7.91
CA TYR A 300 -5.95 1.45 6.68
C TYR A 300 -6.30 0.59 5.46
N LEU A 301 -5.75 -0.62 5.36
CA LEU A 301 -6.07 -1.52 4.26
C LEU A 301 -7.54 -1.95 4.27
N TRP A 302 -8.12 -2.15 5.45
CA TRP A 302 -9.55 -2.44 5.61
C TRP A 302 -10.43 -1.29 5.14
N GLU A 303 -10.06 -0.07 5.53
CA GLU A 303 -10.69 1.16 5.05
C GLU A 303 -10.64 1.18 3.52
N GLU A 304 -9.46 1.19 2.89
CA GLU A 304 -9.31 1.22 1.43
C GLU A 304 -10.03 0.08 0.71
N TYR A 305 -10.10 -1.11 1.32
CA TYR A 305 -10.88 -2.24 0.78
C TYR A 305 -12.37 -1.90 0.69
N LEU A 306 -12.96 -1.37 1.76
CA LEU A 306 -14.35 -0.92 1.75
C LEU A 306 -14.58 0.23 0.77
N ALA A 307 -13.60 1.12 0.56
CA ALA A 307 -13.68 2.19 -0.43
C ALA A 307 -13.92 1.64 -1.85
N THR A 308 -13.36 0.47 -2.20
CA THR A 308 -13.58 -0.17 -3.52
C THR A 308 -15.05 -0.56 -3.78
N ILE A 309 -15.86 -0.63 -2.72
CA ILE A 309 -17.28 -1.01 -2.73
C ILE A 309 -18.16 0.23 -2.51
N LEU A 310 -17.93 0.96 -1.40
CA LEU A 310 -18.81 2.04 -0.94
C LEU A 310 -18.78 3.26 -1.86
N THR A 311 -17.64 3.61 -2.44
CA THR A 311 -17.56 4.76 -3.37
C THR A 311 -18.47 4.58 -4.60
N LYS A 312 -18.64 3.34 -5.06
CA LYS A 312 -19.58 2.99 -6.14
C LYS A 312 -21.05 3.09 -5.74
N GLN A 313 -21.34 3.15 -4.43
CA GLN A 313 -22.68 3.38 -3.87
C GLN A 313 -22.92 4.87 -3.50
N GLY A 314 -22.08 5.78 -4.01
CA GLY A 314 -22.21 7.22 -3.84
C GLY A 314 -21.65 7.78 -2.53
N PHE A 315 -20.85 7.00 -1.79
CA PHE A 315 -20.13 7.53 -0.63
C PHE A 315 -18.92 8.35 -1.07
N GLN A 316 -18.74 9.49 -0.43
CA GLN A 316 -17.48 10.23 -0.46
C GLN A 316 -16.51 9.62 0.57
N HIS A 317 -15.24 9.56 0.20
CA HIS A 317 -14.17 9.00 1.01
C HIS A 317 -13.06 10.06 1.23
N PRO A 318 -13.16 10.88 2.29
CA PRO A 318 -12.13 11.83 2.68
C PRO A 318 -10.77 11.18 2.86
N ASN A 319 -9.70 11.94 2.58
CA ASN A 319 -8.34 11.46 2.73
C ASN A 319 -7.59 12.32 3.76
N ASN A 320 -7.54 11.83 5.00
CA ASN A 320 -6.83 12.46 6.11
C ASN A 320 -5.33 12.67 5.83
N ARG A 321 -4.68 11.69 5.17
CA ARG A 321 -3.24 11.74 4.85
C ARG A 321 -2.89 12.83 3.83
N LYS A 322 -3.83 13.21 2.96
CA LYS A 322 -3.67 14.28 1.96
C LYS A 322 -4.35 15.59 2.35
N GLY A 323 -5.03 15.62 3.50
CA GLY A 323 -5.79 16.78 3.95
C GLY A 323 -7.02 17.11 3.08
N LEU A 324 -7.59 16.11 2.39
CA LEU A 324 -8.67 16.32 1.42
C LEU A 324 -10.02 15.87 1.98
N GLY A 325 -11.06 16.67 1.75
CA GLY A 325 -12.45 16.32 2.09
C GLY A 325 -12.77 16.34 3.59
N CYS A 326 -11.99 17.08 4.39
CA CYS A 326 -12.25 17.20 5.82
C CYS A 326 -13.52 18.00 6.12
N ILE A 327 -14.12 17.73 7.28
CA ILE A 327 -15.18 18.55 7.86
C ILE A 327 -14.60 19.36 9.02
N TYR A 328 -15.09 20.58 9.24
CA TYR A 328 -14.63 21.45 10.34
C TYR A 328 -15.71 21.56 11.41
N LEU A 329 -15.35 21.37 12.67
CA LEU A 329 -16.32 21.45 13.80
C LEU A 329 -16.57 22.88 14.27
N ALA A 330 -15.75 23.85 13.82
CA ALA A 330 -15.84 25.24 14.22
C ALA A 330 -15.65 26.17 13.02
N GLU A 331 -16.16 27.39 13.15
CA GLU A 331 -15.98 28.47 12.18
C GLU A 331 -14.50 28.71 11.84
N TYR A 332 -14.25 29.35 10.69
CA TYR A 332 -12.92 29.65 10.19
C TYR A 332 -12.04 28.41 9.94
N ASN A 333 -12.66 27.30 9.51
CA ASN A 333 -11.97 26.06 9.18
C ASN A 333 -11.10 25.54 10.33
N ARG A 334 -11.63 25.59 11.56
CA ARG A 334 -10.95 25.10 12.76
C ARG A 334 -11.48 23.71 13.14
N LEU A 335 -10.62 22.96 13.84
CA LEU A 335 -10.92 21.61 14.33
C LEU A 335 -11.32 20.64 13.19
N PRO A 336 -10.43 20.40 12.20
CA PRO A 336 -10.71 19.47 11.11
C PRO A 336 -10.92 18.05 11.64
N ARG A 337 -11.82 17.33 10.98
CA ARG A 337 -12.15 15.92 11.19
C ARG A 337 -12.31 15.23 9.85
N TYR A 338 -12.03 13.94 9.84
CA TYR A 338 -12.07 13.11 8.64
C TYR A 338 -12.94 11.89 8.95
N PRO A 339 -14.22 11.92 8.58
CA PRO A 339 -15.01 10.69 8.55
C PRO A 339 -14.46 9.78 7.45
N ASP A 340 -14.43 8.47 7.68
CA ASP A 340 -13.94 7.52 6.67
C ASP A 340 -14.86 7.56 5.44
N TYR A 341 -16.18 7.56 5.66
CA TYR A 341 -17.17 7.63 4.59
C TYR A 341 -18.38 8.45 5.00
N TYR A 342 -18.92 9.20 4.05
CA TYR A 342 -20.22 9.82 4.22
C TYR A 342 -20.97 9.92 2.91
N ARG A 343 -22.29 10.02 3.03
CA ARG A 343 -23.20 10.17 1.89
C ARG A 343 -24.24 11.23 2.23
N GLU A 344 -24.17 12.33 1.49
CA GLU A 344 -24.89 13.55 1.86
C GLU A 344 -26.41 13.41 1.74
N TYR A 345 -26.91 12.78 0.67
CA TYR A 345 -28.34 12.78 0.37
C TYR A 345 -29.19 12.04 1.42
N ASP A 346 -28.68 10.95 2.01
CA ASP A 346 -29.35 10.22 3.09
C ASP A 346 -28.72 10.46 4.47
N ARG A 347 -27.77 11.41 4.54
CA ARG A 347 -27.07 11.83 5.77
C ARG A 347 -26.51 10.63 6.53
N LEU A 348 -25.91 9.70 5.79
CA LEU A 348 -25.37 8.45 6.30
C LEU A 348 -23.85 8.59 6.45
N ILE A 349 -23.34 8.19 7.61
CA ILE A 349 -21.92 8.20 7.93
C ILE A 349 -21.51 6.77 8.23
N VAL A 350 -20.42 6.35 7.61
CA VAL A 350 -19.87 5.00 7.77
C VAL A 350 -18.44 5.14 8.23
N ASP A 351 -18.07 4.35 9.23
CA ASP A 351 -16.74 4.35 9.81
C ASP A 351 -16.20 2.91 9.86
N ALA A 352 -15.03 2.71 9.28
CA ALA A 352 -14.40 1.41 9.09
C ALA A 352 -13.56 1.08 10.31
N LYS A 353 -14.01 0.10 11.12
CA LYS A 353 -13.27 -0.32 12.31
C LYS A 353 -12.75 -1.73 12.15
N TYR A 354 -11.43 -1.87 11.98
CA TYR A 354 -10.76 -3.18 11.91
C TYR A 354 -10.62 -3.83 13.31
N LYS A 355 -11.74 -4.03 14.01
CA LYS A 355 -11.80 -4.64 15.34
C LYS A 355 -13.16 -5.23 15.63
N LYS A 356 -13.20 -6.18 16.57
CA LYS A 356 -14.42 -6.91 16.93
C LYS A 356 -15.44 -6.05 17.68
N ASP A 357 -14.96 -5.10 18.48
CA ASP A 357 -15.79 -4.27 19.35
C ASP A 357 -15.38 -2.79 19.25
N THR A 358 -16.38 -1.91 19.27
CA THR A 358 -16.19 -0.47 19.36
C THR A 358 -16.01 -0.05 20.82
N ASN A 359 -15.15 0.92 21.06
CA ASN A 359 -14.91 1.53 22.36
C ASN A 359 -15.62 2.89 22.45
N ARG A 360 -15.53 3.51 23.63
CA ARG A 360 -16.12 4.82 23.91
C ARG A 360 -15.64 5.91 22.95
N ASP A 361 -14.35 5.91 22.61
CA ASP A 361 -13.75 6.96 21.77
C ASP A 361 -14.20 6.84 20.31
N ASP A 362 -14.42 5.62 19.80
CA ASP A 362 -15.05 5.39 18.49
C ASP A 362 -16.46 5.96 18.45
N ILE A 363 -17.24 5.73 19.51
CA ILE A 363 -18.60 6.25 19.63
C ILE A 363 -18.56 7.77 19.66
N HIS A 364 -17.70 8.38 20.49
CA HIS A 364 -17.52 9.83 20.52
C HIS A 364 -17.16 10.41 19.15
N GLN A 365 -16.27 9.74 18.42
CA GLN A 365 -15.87 10.11 17.07
C GLN A 365 -17.07 10.08 16.10
N MET A 366 -17.82 8.98 16.07
CA MET A 366 -19.01 8.86 15.23
C MET A 366 -20.08 9.91 15.59
N ILE A 367 -20.35 10.11 16.88
CA ILE A 367 -21.30 11.15 17.34
C ILE A 367 -20.84 12.54 16.91
N THR A 368 -19.54 12.82 16.94
CA THR A 368 -18.98 14.09 16.45
C THR A 368 -19.28 14.29 14.97
N TYR A 369 -19.10 13.24 14.16
CA TYR A 369 -19.39 13.30 12.71
C TYR A 369 -20.89 13.48 12.47
N MET A 370 -21.73 12.69 13.13
CA MET A 370 -23.19 12.79 13.02
C MET A 370 -23.71 14.14 13.45
N TYR A 371 -23.19 14.71 14.53
CA TYR A 371 -23.56 16.06 14.98
C TYR A 371 -23.23 17.10 13.90
N GLN A 372 -21.98 17.11 13.42
CA GLN A 372 -21.53 18.12 12.46
C GLN A 372 -22.24 18.02 11.11
N MET A 373 -22.51 16.80 10.65
CA MET A 373 -23.09 16.56 9.32
C MET A 373 -24.61 16.37 9.38
N LYS A 374 -25.23 16.60 10.54
CA LYS A 374 -26.65 16.31 10.78
C LYS A 374 -27.04 14.88 10.39
N GLY A 375 -26.12 13.93 10.64
CA GLY A 375 -26.22 12.53 10.26
C GLY A 375 -27.44 11.85 10.87
N LYS A 376 -28.22 11.16 10.05
CA LYS A 376 -29.34 10.33 10.50
C LYS A 376 -28.90 8.93 10.91
N ARG A 377 -27.87 8.41 10.28
CA ARG A 377 -27.39 7.04 10.52
C ARG A 377 -25.89 7.04 10.61
N GLY A 378 -25.36 6.53 11.72
CA GLY A 378 -23.95 6.21 11.88
C GLY A 378 -23.79 4.70 11.86
N ILE A 379 -22.90 4.17 11.02
CA ILE A 379 -22.69 2.73 10.93
C ILE A 379 -21.20 2.41 11.06
N PHE A 380 -20.87 1.61 12.05
CA PHE A 380 -19.56 0.97 12.11
C PHE A 380 -19.56 -0.29 11.24
N ILE A 381 -18.61 -0.40 10.33
CA ILE A 381 -18.38 -1.62 9.56
C ILE A 381 -17.16 -2.35 10.13
N GLN A 382 -17.41 -3.53 10.69
CA GLN A 382 -16.42 -4.33 11.40
C GLN A 382 -16.24 -5.71 10.77
N PRO A 383 -15.02 -6.20 10.56
CA PRO A 383 -14.79 -7.56 10.10
C PRO A 383 -15.18 -8.59 11.18
N GLY A 384 -15.83 -9.69 10.79
CA GLY A 384 -16.17 -10.79 11.71
C GLY A 384 -16.62 -12.08 11.02
N ASP A 385 -16.96 -13.09 11.81
CA ASP A 385 -17.07 -14.48 11.34
C ASP A 385 -18.43 -14.79 10.70
N LYS A 386 -19.47 -14.07 11.12
CA LYS A 386 -20.84 -14.22 10.65
C LYS A 386 -21.45 -12.86 10.41
N GLU A 387 -22.25 -12.77 9.36
CA GLU A 387 -23.03 -11.57 9.10
C GLU A 387 -24.13 -11.47 10.15
N TYR A 388 -24.07 -10.41 10.95
CA TYR A 388 -25.21 -9.97 11.74
C TYR A 388 -25.06 -8.50 12.08
N GLN A 389 -26.20 -7.83 12.23
CA GLN A 389 -26.26 -6.52 12.84
C GLN A 389 -26.28 -6.74 14.35
N LYS A 390 -25.31 -6.17 15.08
CA LYS A 390 -25.21 -6.34 16.53
C LYS A 390 -26.46 -5.79 17.22
N GLU A 391 -26.55 -4.46 17.28
CA GLU A 391 -27.63 -3.71 17.92
C GLU A 391 -27.76 -2.34 17.24
N THR A 392 -28.98 -1.79 17.24
CA THR A 392 -29.29 -0.42 16.80
C THR A 392 -29.55 0.43 18.04
N PHE A 393 -28.80 1.51 18.20
CA PHE A 393 -28.99 2.46 19.29
C PHE A 393 -29.64 3.74 18.76
N HIS A 394 -30.82 4.06 19.26
CA HIS A 394 -31.49 5.33 18.97
C HIS A 394 -30.85 6.43 19.82
N LEU A 395 -30.41 7.50 19.15
CA LEU A 395 -29.69 8.59 19.80
C LEU A 395 -30.66 9.53 20.51
N LEU A 396 -30.26 10.04 21.67
CA LEU A 396 -31.01 11.04 22.44
C LEU A 396 -30.60 12.47 22.06
N GLY A 397 -31.33 13.47 22.57
CA GLY A 397 -31.09 14.88 22.29
C GLY A 397 -31.35 15.21 20.83
N TYR A 398 -30.43 15.93 20.17
CA TYR A 398 -30.53 16.24 18.73
C TYR A 398 -30.80 14.98 17.87
N GLY A 399 -30.25 13.83 18.28
CA GLY A 399 -30.49 12.58 17.59
C GLY A 399 -31.95 12.12 17.65
N TYR A 400 -32.66 12.37 18.74
CA TYR A 400 -34.07 11.96 18.89
C TYR A 400 -34.95 12.75 17.90
N ASP A 401 -34.71 14.05 17.79
CA ASP A 401 -35.45 14.95 16.90
C ASP A 401 -35.29 14.56 15.42
N GLU A 402 -34.10 14.07 15.04
CA GLU A 402 -33.79 13.63 13.67
C GLU A 402 -34.03 12.12 13.44
N SER A 403 -34.56 11.41 14.44
CA SER A 403 -34.68 9.94 14.44
C SER A 403 -33.35 9.24 14.11
N ALA A 404 -32.27 9.77 14.64
CA ALA A 404 -30.92 9.33 14.35
C ALA A 404 -30.56 8.04 15.10
N GLU A 405 -29.84 7.16 14.42
CA GLU A 405 -29.46 5.85 14.94
C GLU A 405 -27.98 5.55 14.71
N LEU A 406 -27.42 4.77 15.63
CA LEU A 406 -26.09 4.21 15.56
C LEU A 406 -26.19 2.69 15.42
N GLN A 407 -25.51 2.12 14.44
CA GLN A 407 -25.53 0.68 14.16
C GLN A 407 -24.11 0.14 14.05
N SER A 408 -23.96 -1.15 14.36
CA SER A 408 -22.74 -1.90 14.04
C SER A 408 -23.08 -3.04 13.09
N TYR A 409 -22.46 -3.02 11.91
CA TYR A 409 -22.58 -4.05 10.89
C TYR A 409 -21.32 -4.90 10.87
N ILE A 410 -21.49 -6.20 11.15
CA ILE A 410 -20.41 -7.17 11.07
C ILE A 410 -20.33 -7.70 9.63
N TYR A 411 -19.27 -7.30 8.93
CA TYR A 411 -18.94 -7.76 7.60
C TYR A 411 -18.40 -9.21 7.67
N PRO A 412 -19.09 -10.19 7.07
CA PRO A 412 -18.69 -11.59 7.15
C PRO A 412 -17.40 -11.88 6.37
N ILE A 413 -16.42 -12.46 7.06
CA ILE A 413 -15.19 -13.01 6.50
C ILE A 413 -15.23 -14.52 6.67
N SER A 414 -15.15 -15.23 5.55
CA SER A 414 -15.20 -16.69 5.56
C SER A 414 -13.98 -17.29 6.26
N ARG A 415 -14.20 -18.20 7.20
CA ARG A 415 -13.14 -18.91 7.94
C ARG A 415 -13.15 -20.42 7.74
N ILE A 416 -14.00 -20.93 6.85
CA ILE A 416 -14.23 -22.36 6.67
C ILE A 416 -14.07 -22.70 5.18
N THR A 417 -12.93 -22.31 4.60
CA THR A 417 -12.68 -22.52 3.16
C THR A 417 -11.39 -23.27 2.96
N ASP A 418 -11.47 -24.39 2.25
CA ASP A 418 -10.32 -25.27 2.03
C ASP A 418 -9.29 -24.68 1.05
N ASN A 419 -9.70 -23.72 0.21
CA ASN A 419 -8.82 -23.10 -0.78
C ASN A 419 -9.21 -21.64 -1.06
N TYR A 420 -8.26 -20.90 -1.64
CA TYR A 420 -8.41 -19.48 -1.92
C TYR A 420 -9.54 -19.16 -2.91
N LYS A 421 -9.82 -20.03 -3.89
CA LYS A 421 -10.90 -19.81 -4.86
C LYS A 421 -12.28 -19.86 -4.18
N SER A 422 -12.48 -20.79 -3.26
CA SER A 422 -13.68 -20.86 -2.43
C SER A 422 -13.78 -19.63 -1.52
N PHE A 423 -12.67 -19.21 -0.91
CA PHE A 423 -12.62 -17.99 -0.10
C PHE A 423 -13.04 -16.74 -0.89
N VAL A 424 -12.50 -16.55 -2.09
CA VAL A 424 -12.88 -15.45 -3.00
C VAL A 424 -14.38 -15.50 -3.31
N SER A 425 -14.93 -16.68 -3.57
CA SER A 425 -16.35 -16.84 -3.91
C SER A 425 -17.26 -16.43 -2.76
N GLU A 426 -16.91 -16.78 -1.52
CA GLU A 426 -17.67 -16.34 -0.33
C GLU A 426 -17.52 -14.83 -0.09
N MET A 427 -16.30 -14.29 -0.21
CA MET A 427 -16.08 -12.85 -0.06
C MET A 427 -16.85 -12.02 -1.09
N LEU A 428 -16.99 -12.51 -2.34
CA LEU A 428 -17.83 -11.85 -3.35
C LEU A 428 -19.31 -11.81 -2.95
N LYS A 429 -19.82 -12.83 -2.24
CA LYS A 429 -21.18 -12.80 -1.68
C LYS A 429 -21.30 -11.76 -0.58
N SER A 430 -20.31 -11.68 0.32
CA SER A 430 -20.23 -10.63 1.35
C SER A 430 -20.24 -9.22 0.74
N GLU A 431 -19.49 -9.02 -0.35
CA GLU A 431 -19.45 -7.74 -1.09
C GLU A 431 -20.82 -7.40 -1.68
N GLU A 432 -21.50 -8.38 -2.26
CA GLU A 432 -22.82 -8.17 -2.86
C GLU A 432 -23.91 -7.90 -1.82
N SER A 433 -23.84 -8.55 -0.65
CA SER A 433 -24.70 -8.24 0.50
C SER A 433 -24.50 -6.78 0.94
N LEU A 434 -23.23 -6.37 1.10
CA LEU A 434 -22.89 -4.99 1.49
C LEU A 434 -23.39 -3.97 0.45
N LYS A 435 -23.19 -4.24 -0.84
CA LYS A 435 -23.72 -3.38 -1.92
C LYS A 435 -25.23 -3.27 -1.86
N THR A 436 -25.93 -4.39 -1.69
CA THR A 436 -27.39 -4.43 -1.64
C THR A 436 -27.90 -3.62 -0.45
N ARG A 437 -27.26 -3.74 0.72
CA ARG A 437 -27.60 -2.98 1.93
C ARG A 437 -27.47 -1.47 1.73
N PHE A 438 -26.46 -1.03 0.98
CA PHE A 438 -26.20 0.38 0.73
C PHE A 438 -26.67 0.87 -0.64
N LYS A 439 -27.39 0.04 -1.39
CA LYS A 439 -27.88 0.37 -2.73
C LYS A 439 -28.77 1.59 -2.65
N GLN A 440 -28.63 2.47 -3.61
CA GLN A 440 -29.56 3.58 -3.80
C GLN A 440 -30.96 3.01 -4.10
N ASN A 441 -31.90 3.21 -3.18
CA ASN A 441 -33.32 3.12 -3.53
C ASN A 441 -33.66 4.42 -4.28
N LEU A 442 -33.57 4.38 -5.61
CA LEU A 442 -33.98 5.48 -6.49
C LEU A 442 -35.52 5.54 -6.67
N GLU A 443 -36.31 5.09 -5.69
CA GLU A 443 -37.76 5.10 -5.80
C GLU A 443 -38.39 6.18 -4.90
N SER A 444 -39.31 6.93 -5.51
CA SER A 444 -40.22 7.96 -4.99
C SER A 444 -39.73 9.41 -4.92
N TYR A 445 -39.46 10.01 -6.09
CA TYR A 445 -39.92 11.37 -6.39
C TYR A 445 -40.42 11.39 -7.85
N GLU A 446 -41.63 10.87 -8.07
CA GLU A 446 -42.52 11.31 -9.16
C GLU A 446 -43.68 12.09 -8.55
#